data_AF-A0A2E0BDL7-F1
#
_entry.id   AF-A0A2E0BDL7-F1
#
_cell.length_a   1.000
_cell.length_b   1.000
_cell.length_c   1.000
_cell.angle_alpha   90.00
_cell.angle_beta   90.00
_cell.angle_gamma   90.00
#
_symmetry.space_group_name_H-M   'P 1'
#
loop_
_entity.id
_entity.type
_entity.pdbx_description
1 polymer ?
#
loop_
_entity_poly.entity_id
_entity_poly.type
_entity_poly.pdbx_seq_one_letter_code
_entity_poly.pdbx_strand_id
1 'polypeptide(L)'
;MINRRSLRVKVLQLLFSYFNLIIQREDKNKLQLEISKQLNKSIIDIEKYYFDIILLSVLLKNINQEKKEIAKNELIKKSATRFNLSNNTVINFLEKNSEIIDGLVKHKNSWNTKSEEVRNWYNVLLKEDFYKSYVSLDNPNFDQDYEFFQHLVLKFLFKNEDIKKFFEEDNIFWNEDILIVKSMIKKTLK
;
A
#
# COMPACT_ATOMS: atom_id res chain seq x y z
N MET A 1 -11.95 -1.26 -7.07
CA MET A 1 -13.28 -1.54 -6.46
C MET A 1 -13.21 -2.73 -5.51
N ILE A 2 -13.81 -2.61 -4.33
CA ILE A 2 -13.90 -3.68 -3.31
C ILE A 2 -14.66 -4.89 -3.86
N ASN A 3 -14.20 -6.10 -3.51
CA ASN A 3 -14.88 -7.33 -3.89
C ASN A 3 -16.26 -7.44 -3.21
N ARG A 4 -17.33 -7.79 -3.96
CA ARG A 4 -18.69 -7.99 -3.42
C ARG A 4 -18.72 -8.99 -2.26
N ARG A 5 -17.86 -10.03 -2.29
CA ARG A 5 -17.74 -10.99 -1.18
C ARG A 5 -17.25 -10.31 0.10
N SER A 6 -16.21 -9.48 0.00
CA SER A 6 -15.65 -8.75 1.14
C SER A 6 -16.65 -7.75 1.73
N LEU A 7 -17.41 -7.06 0.87
CA LEU A 7 -18.47 -6.15 1.31
C LEU A 7 -19.56 -6.88 2.11
N ARG A 8 -19.99 -8.07 1.67
CA ARG A 8 -20.98 -8.89 2.39
C ARG A 8 -20.50 -9.29 3.78
N VAL A 9 -19.24 -9.67 3.91
CA VAL A 9 -18.65 -10.04 5.22
C VAL A 9 -18.68 -8.86 6.18
N LYS A 10 -18.25 -7.66 5.73
CA LYS A 10 -18.30 -6.44 6.56
C LYS A 10 -19.74 -6.07 6.96
N VAL A 11 -20.67 -6.13 6.02
CA VAL A 11 -22.10 -5.88 6.30
C VAL A 11 -22.62 -6.86 7.35
N LEU A 12 -22.26 -8.15 7.27
CA LEU A 12 -22.68 -9.15 8.26
C LEU A 12 -22.07 -8.89 9.65
N GLN A 13 -20.78 -8.54 9.73
CA GLN A 13 -20.12 -8.18 10.99
C GLN A 13 -20.81 -6.97 11.66
N LEU A 14 -21.16 -5.95 10.87
CA LEU A 14 -21.85 -4.75 11.37
C LEU A 14 -23.30 -5.03 11.77
N LEU A 15 -24.01 -5.88 11.03
CA LEU A 15 -25.35 -6.34 11.43
C LEU A 15 -25.30 -7.13 12.73
N PHE A 16 -24.30 -7.99 12.90
CA PHE A 16 -24.11 -8.72 14.16
C PHE A 16 -23.88 -7.74 15.33
N SER A 17 -22.99 -6.76 15.16
CA SER A 17 -22.80 -5.69 16.16
C SER A 17 -24.09 -4.91 16.44
N TYR A 18 -24.87 -4.59 15.40
CA TYR A 18 -26.16 -3.93 15.54
C TYR A 18 -27.12 -4.72 16.42
N PHE A 19 -27.33 -6.00 16.12
CA PHE A 19 -28.27 -6.86 16.85
C PHE A 19 -27.84 -7.08 18.30
N ASN A 20 -26.55 -7.09 18.59
CA ASN A 20 -26.07 -7.17 19.97
C ASN A 20 -26.26 -5.86 20.73
N LEU A 21 -26.08 -4.71 20.07
CA LEU A 21 -26.20 -3.38 20.68
C LEU A 21 -27.65 -2.90 20.84
N ILE A 22 -28.56 -3.39 19.99
CA ILE A 22 -29.98 -2.99 20.02
C ILE A 22 -30.66 -3.37 21.35
N ILE A 23 -30.14 -4.39 22.04
CA ILE A 23 -30.65 -4.87 23.33
C ILE A 23 -30.37 -3.84 24.44
N GLN A 24 -29.32 -3.02 24.30
CA GLN A 24 -28.82 -2.11 25.33
C GLN A 24 -29.16 -0.64 25.08
N ARG A 25 -29.65 -0.27 23.88
CA ARG A 25 -29.90 1.14 23.50
C ARG A 25 -31.38 1.41 23.22
N GLU A 26 -31.88 2.50 23.81
CA GLU A 26 -33.28 2.93 23.64
C GLU A 26 -33.54 3.54 22.24
N ASP A 27 -32.60 4.30 21.70
CA ASP A 27 -32.73 4.95 20.39
C ASP A 27 -32.16 4.10 19.24
N LYS A 28 -33.04 3.31 18.62
CA LYS A 28 -32.72 2.40 17.51
C LYS A 28 -32.33 3.12 16.22
N ASN A 29 -32.90 4.30 15.96
CA ASN A 29 -32.63 5.07 14.74
C ASN A 29 -31.23 5.68 14.77
N LYS A 30 -30.84 6.23 15.92
CA LYS A 30 -29.48 6.72 16.13
C LYS A 30 -28.43 5.61 16.01
N LEU A 31 -28.71 4.43 16.58
CA LEU A 31 -27.82 3.27 16.47
C LEU A 31 -27.65 2.81 15.01
N GLN A 32 -28.74 2.76 14.22
CA GLN A 32 -28.66 2.41 12.80
C GLN A 32 -27.80 3.41 12.01
N LEU A 33 -27.96 4.71 12.28
CA LEU A 33 -27.16 5.75 11.63
C LEU A 33 -25.68 5.65 12.00
N GLU A 34 -25.35 5.38 13.27
CA GLU A 34 -23.97 5.17 13.74
C GLU A 34 -23.30 4.01 13.00
N ILE A 35 -23.99 2.89 12.84
CA ILE A 35 -23.45 1.69 12.18
C ILE A 35 -23.28 1.90 10.68
N SER A 36 -24.22 2.59 10.02
CA SER A 36 -24.06 2.98 8.62
C SER A 36 -22.83 3.88 8.40
N LYS A 37 -22.62 4.84 9.30
CA LYS A 37 -21.41 5.69 9.29
C LYS A 37 -20.14 4.86 9.49
N GLN A 38 -20.16 3.89 10.40
CA GLN A 38 -19.03 3.00 10.64
C GLN A 38 -18.70 2.13 9.41
N LEU A 39 -19.71 1.59 8.73
CA LEU A 39 -19.53 0.85 7.48
C LEU A 39 -18.86 1.72 6.42
N ASN A 40 -19.41 2.93 6.20
CA ASN A 40 -18.87 3.86 5.21
C ASN A 40 -17.44 4.24 5.53
N LYS A 41 -17.13 4.53 6.81
CA LYS A 41 -15.77 4.81 7.25
C LYS A 41 -14.83 3.64 6.96
N SER A 42 -15.20 2.41 7.32
CA SER A 42 -14.37 1.22 7.05
C SER A 42 -14.09 1.03 5.55
N ILE A 43 -15.08 1.26 4.69
CA ILE A 43 -14.91 1.20 3.23
C ILE A 43 -13.91 2.27 2.76
N ILE A 44 -14.05 3.50 3.23
CA ILE A 44 -13.15 4.61 2.91
C ILE A 44 -11.72 4.32 3.38
N ASP A 45 -11.56 3.75 4.56
CA ASP A 45 -10.27 3.38 5.13
C ASP A 45 -9.60 2.28 4.29
N ILE A 46 -10.33 1.25 3.86
CA ILE A 46 -9.82 0.23 2.94
C ILE A 46 -9.33 0.84 1.62
N GLU A 47 -10.11 1.77 1.04
CA GLU A 47 -9.71 2.47 -0.18
C GLU A 47 -8.45 3.32 0.06
N LYS A 48 -8.38 4.05 1.18
CA LYS A 48 -7.21 4.82 1.60
C LYS A 48 -5.96 3.94 1.67
N TYR A 49 -6.03 2.79 2.36
CA TYR A 49 -4.89 1.88 2.49
C TYR A 49 -4.47 1.25 1.18
N TYR A 50 -5.41 0.97 0.28
CA TYR A 50 -5.08 0.55 -1.07
C TYR A 50 -4.20 1.58 -1.79
N PHE A 51 -4.55 2.86 -1.70
CA PHE A 51 -3.74 3.93 -2.28
C PHE A 51 -2.43 4.15 -1.51
N ASP A 52 -2.39 3.99 -0.19
CA ASP A 52 -1.15 4.05 0.60
C ASP A 52 -0.12 3.03 0.12
N ILE A 53 -0.52 1.78 -0.11
CA ILE A 53 0.41 0.72 -0.55
C ILE A 53 0.99 1.01 -1.95
N ILE A 54 0.18 1.59 -2.84
CA ILE A 54 0.64 2.03 -4.15
C ILE A 54 1.60 3.21 -4.02
N LEU A 55 1.24 4.20 -3.21
CA LEU A 55 2.07 5.37 -2.92
C LEU A 55 3.42 4.96 -2.33
N LEU A 56 3.44 4.04 -1.36
CA LEU A 56 4.68 3.53 -0.77
C LEU A 56 5.60 2.93 -1.83
N SER A 57 5.05 2.18 -2.80
CA SER A 57 5.85 1.63 -3.89
C SER A 57 6.51 2.73 -4.74
N VAL A 58 5.77 3.80 -5.02
CA VAL A 58 6.29 5.00 -5.72
C VAL A 58 7.34 5.72 -4.89
N LEU A 59 7.13 5.89 -3.58
CA LEU A 59 8.07 6.57 -2.70
C LEU A 59 9.40 5.81 -2.56
N LEU A 60 9.37 4.48 -2.47
CA LEU A 60 10.58 3.66 -2.44
C LEU A 60 11.41 3.82 -3.72
N LYS A 61 10.74 3.89 -4.87
CA LYS A 61 11.36 4.23 -6.16
C LYS A 61 11.95 5.64 -6.14
N ASN A 62 11.23 6.63 -5.65
CA ASN A 62 11.69 8.01 -5.60
C ASN A 62 12.89 8.19 -4.64
N ILE A 63 12.96 7.46 -3.53
CA ILE A 63 14.15 7.40 -2.66
C ILE A 63 15.35 6.79 -3.40
N ASN A 64 15.14 5.77 -4.23
CA ASN A 64 16.22 5.20 -5.04
C ASN A 64 16.72 6.21 -6.10
N GLN A 65 15.82 6.97 -6.70
CA GLN A 65 16.15 8.07 -7.62
C GLN A 65 16.93 9.19 -6.91
N GLU A 66 16.53 9.63 -5.71
CA GLU A 66 17.29 10.60 -4.91
C GLU A 66 18.73 10.11 -4.68
N LYS A 67 18.91 8.84 -4.28
CA LYS A 67 20.24 8.25 -4.06
C LYS A 67 21.08 8.16 -5.35
N LYS A 68 20.43 8.01 -6.51
CA LYS A 68 21.09 8.00 -7.83
C LYS A 68 21.65 9.37 -8.17
N GLU A 69 20.87 10.43 -7.99
CA GLU A 69 21.29 11.81 -8.26
C GLU A 69 22.44 12.23 -7.32
N ILE A 70 22.37 11.87 -6.03
CA ILE A 70 23.47 12.13 -5.08
C ILE A 70 24.76 11.43 -5.54
N ALA A 71 24.69 10.15 -5.90
CA ALA A 71 25.87 9.40 -6.34
C ALA A 71 26.48 9.97 -7.63
N LYS A 72 25.64 10.48 -8.54
CA LYS A 72 26.08 11.16 -9.77
C LYS A 72 26.79 12.47 -9.45
N ASN A 73 26.23 13.29 -8.58
CA ASN A 73 26.81 14.57 -8.17
C ASN A 73 28.13 14.40 -7.41
N GLU A 74 28.23 13.37 -6.57
CA GLU A 74 29.42 13.03 -5.79
C GLU A 74 30.45 12.21 -6.57
N LEU A 75 30.23 11.97 -7.88
CA LEU A 75 31.08 11.17 -8.75
C LEU A 75 31.41 9.77 -8.19
N ILE A 76 30.51 9.19 -7.40
CA ILE A 76 30.73 7.88 -6.80
C ILE A 76 30.54 6.81 -7.88
N LYS A 77 31.62 6.08 -8.18
CA LYS A 77 31.57 4.90 -9.06
C LYS A 77 30.75 3.78 -8.41
N LYS A 78 29.46 3.72 -8.73
CA LYS A 78 28.55 2.62 -8.38
C LYS A 78 28.09 1.94 -9.67
N SER A 79 27.78 0.64 -9.58
CA SER A 79 27.12 -0.06 -10.69
C SER A 79 25.82 0.68 -11.06
N ALA A 80 25.60 0.89 -12.36
CA ALA A 80 24.36 1.48 -12.87
C ALA A 80 23.13 0.66 -12.43
N THR A 81 23.29 -0.66 -12.35
CA THR A 81 22.23 -1.61 -11.97
C THR A 81 21.72 -1.42 -10.53
N ARG A 82 22.52 -0.82 -9.65
CA ARG A 82 22.15 -0.51 -8.26
C ARG A 82 20.91 0.39 -8.18
N PHE A 83 20.68 1.18 -9.22
CA PHE A 83 19.56 2.11 -9.32
C PHE A 83 18.46 1.63 -10.27
N ASN A 84 18.37 0.31 -10.54
CA ASN A 84 17.32 -0.26 -11.39
C ASN A 84 15.93 0.14 -10.93
N LEU A 85 15.69 0.14 -9.61
CA LEU A 85 14.39 0.50 -9.05
C LEU A 85 13.96 1.91 -9.50
N SER A 86 14.87 2.86 -9.61
CA SER A 86 14.57 4.23 -10.04
C SER A 86 13.98 4.31 -11.45
N ASN A 87 14.29 3.32 -12.29
CA ASN A 87 13.86 3.21 -13.67
C ASN A 87 12.72 2.19 -13.88
N ASN A 88 12.19 1.57 -12.81
CA ASN A 88 11.17 0.52 -12.93
C ASN A 88 9.94 1.04 -13.70
N THR A 89 9.64 0.39 -14.81
CA THR A 89 8.62 0.81 -15.77
C THR A 89 7.19 0.66 -15.23
N VAL A 90 6.94 -0.37 -14.43
CA VAL A 90 5.63 -0.65 -13.81
C VAL A 90 5.28 0.42 -12.78
N ILE A 91 6.22 0.76 -11.89
CA ILE A 91 5.99 1.82 -10.88
C ILE A 91 5.85 3.19 -11.56
N ASN A 92 6.61 3.46 -12.62
CA ASN A 92 6.46 4.67 -13.43
C ASN A 92 5.06 4.79 -14.06
N PHE A 93 4.49 3.67 -14.52
CA PHE A 93 3.13 3.65 -15.05
C PHE A 93 2.10 3.97 -13.96
N LEU A 94 2.25 3.38 -12.77
CA LEU A 94 1.36 3.64 -11.62
C LEU A 94 1.43 5.09 -11.15
N GLU A 95 2.63 5.68 -11.10
CA GLU A 95 2.85 7.08 -10.68
C GLU A 95 2.17 8.09 -11.62
N LYS A 96 2.06 7.78 -12.92
CA LYS A 96 1.46 8.66 -13.93
C LYS A 96 -0.03 8.38 -14.19
N ASN A 97 -0.59 7.36 -13.57
CA ASN A 97 -1.98 6.97 -13.81
C ASN A 97 -2.94 7.96 -13.13
N SER A 98 -3.86 8.56 -13.90
CA SER A 98 -4.79 9.57 -13.40
C SER A 98 -5.72 9.04 -12.31
N GLU A 99 -6.20 7.80 -12.41
CA GLU A 99 -7.07 7.21 -11.39
C GLU A 99 -6.34 7.03 -10.05
N ILE A 100 -5.05 6.71 -10.09
CA ILE A 100 -4.22 6.61 -8.89
C ILE A 100 -4.00 7.99 -8.29
N ILE A 101 -3.65 8.99 -9.11
CA ILE A 101 -3.45 10.37 -8.66
C ILE A 101 -4.73 10.92 -8.02
N ASP A 102 -5.88 10.78 -8.70
CA ASP A 102 -7.17 11.24 -8.20
C ASP A 102 -7.56 10.53 -6.90
N GLY A 103 -7.27 9.23 -6.80
CA GLY A 103 -7.47 8.43 -5.59
C GLY A 103 -6.64 8.94 -4.41
N LEU A 104 -5.34 9.20 -4.63
CA LEU A 104 -4.45 9.74 -3.60
C LEU A 104 -4.92 11.10 -3.08
N VAL A 105 -5.39 11.98 -3.98
CA VAL A 105 -5.96 13.28 -3.60
C VAL A 105 -7.26 13.12 -2.83
N LYS A 106 -8.17 12.27 -3.32
CA LYS A 106 -9.48 12.00 -2.69
C LYS A 106 -9.34 11.48 -1.27
N HIS A 107 -8.41 10.56 -1.03
CA HIS A 107 -8.18 9.95 0.28
C HIS A 107 -7.13 10.68 1.13
N LYS A 108 -6.58 11.81 0.62
CA LYS A 108 -5.62 12.67 1.30
C LYS A 108 -4.38 11.92 1.82
N ASN A 109 -3.88 10.97 1.04
CA ASN A 109 -2.67 10.22 1.38
C ASN A 109 -1.47 11.19 1.41
N SER A 110 -0.76 11.26 2.54
CA SER A 110 0.22 12.33 2.81
C SER A 110 1.67 11.86 2.97
N TRP A 111 1.96 10.60 2.63
CA TRP A 111 3.31 10.07 2.71
C TRP A 111 4.25 10.78 1.74
N ASN A 112 5.50 10.94 2.13
CA ASN A 112 6.53 11.52 1.28
C ASN A 112 7.88 10.83 1.50
N THR A 113 8.87 11.17 0.67
CA THR A 113 10.21 10.55 0.74
C THR A 113 11.00 10.97 2.00
N LYS A 114 10.52 11.94 2.78
CA LYS A 114 11.12 12.39 4.03
C LYS A 114 10.50 11.73 5.27
N SER A 115 9.38 11.01 5.13
CA SER A 115 8.80 10.20 6.20
C SER A 115 9.84 9.21 6.74
N GLU A 116 10.03 9.20 8.06
CA GLU A 116 11.07 8.40 8.72
C GLU A 116 10.83 6.91 8.51
N GLU A 117 9.57 6.48 8.63
CA GLU A 117 9.13 5.11 8.44
C GLU A 117 9.45 4.62 7.03
N VAL A 118 9.15 5.44 6.02
CA VAL A 118 9.41 5.08 4.61
C VAL A 118 10.90 4.92 4.34
N ARG A 119 11.75 5.77 4.94
CA ARG A 119 13.21 5.63 4.84
C ARG A 119 13.73 4.39 5.56
N ASN A 120 13.16 4.09 6.72
CA ASN A 120 13.49 2.88 7.47
C ASN A 120 13.11 1.63 6.68
N TRP A 121 11.89 1.56 6.16
CA TRP A 121 11.44 0.47 5.29
C TRP A 121 12.29 0.37 4.02
N TYR A 122 12.69 1.47 3.40
CA TYR A 122 13.62 1.42 2.28
C TYR A 122 14.96 0.77 2.66
N ASN A 123 15.51 1.08 3.84
CA ASN A 123 16.75 0.46 4.30
C ASN A 123 16.59 -1.03 4.61
N VAL A 124 15.41 -1.47 5.07
CA VAL A 124 15.08 -2.90 5.21
C VAL A 124 14.96 -3.56 3.83
N LEU A 125 14.26 -2.93 2.89
CA LEU A 125 14.11 -3.42 1.51
C LEU A 125 15.45 -3.71 0.84
N LEU A 126 16.46 -2.84 1.05
CA LEU A 126 17.81 -3.05 0.50
C LEU A 126 18.47 -4.36 0.95
N LYS A 127 18.04 -4.92 2.08
CA LYS A 127 18.58 -6.17 2.64
C LYS A 127 17.85 -7.41 2.13
N GLU A 128 16.70 -7.25 1.49
CA GLU A 128 15.89 -8.34 0.96
C GLU A 128 16.54 -9.02 -0.25
N ASP A 129 16.47 -10.34 -0.31
CA ASP A 129 17.16 -11.12 -1.36
C ASP A 129 16.51 -10.93 -2.74
N PHE A 130 15.19 -10.74 -2.80
CA PHE A 130 14.52 -10.43 -4.07
C PHE A 130 14.94 -9.06 -4.61
N TYR A 131 15.21 -8.09 -3.71
CA TYR A 131 15.69 -6.77 -4.11
C TYR A 131 17.13 -6.86 -4.63
N LYS A 132 18.02 -7.56 -3.91
CA LYS A 132 19.41 -7.80 -4.35
C LYS A 132 19.46 -8.48 -5.72
N SER A 133 18.59 -9.45 -5.93
CA SER A 133 18.47 -10.16 -7.22
C SER A 133 18.04 -9.19 -8.34
N TYR A 134 17.02 -8.36 -8.09
CA TYR A 134 16.52 -7.39 -9.08
C TYR A 134 17.56 -6.32 -9.46
N VAL A 135 18.36 -5.81 -8.52
CA VAL A 135 19.43 -4.84 -8.83
C VAL A 135 20.69 -5.47 -9.45
N SER A 136 20.73 -6.80 -9.58
CA SER A 136 21.80 -7.49 -10.32
C SER A 136 21.48 -7.68 -11.79
N LEU A 137 20.23 -7.45 -12.21
CA LEU A 137 19.80 -7.54 -13.60
C LEU A 137 20.35 -6.35 -14.41
N ASP A 138 20.91 -6.64 -15.58
CA ASP A 138 21.25 -5.62 -16.56
C ASP A 138 20.02 -5.30 -17.42
N ASN A 139 19.53 -4.06 -17.34
CA ASN A 139 18.35 -3.56 -18.07
C ASN A 139 17.10 -4.47 -17.92
N PRO A 140 16.44 -4.46 -16.75
CA PRO A 140 15.22 -5.22 -16.54
C PRO A 140 14.17 -4.96 -17.61
N ASN A 141 13.54 -6.02 -18.12
CA ASN A 141 12.38 -5.89 -18.99
C ASN A 141 11.09 -5.66 -18.17
N PHE A 142 9.97 -5.43 -18.87
CA PHE A 142 8.69 -5.17 -18.21
C PHE A 142 8.23 -6.31 -17.29
N ASP A 143 8.43 -7.58 -17.70
CA ASP A 143 8.01 -8.74 -16.91
C ASP A 143 8.83 -8.88 -15.62
N GLN A 144 10.13 -8.58 -15.68
CA GLN A 144 11.02 -8.55 -14.51
C GLN A 144 10.70 -7.39 -13.58
N ASP A 145 10.38 -6.21 -14.13
CA ASP A 145 9.89 -5.06 -13.36
C ASP A 145 8.58 -5.36 -12.65
N TYR A 146 7.69 -6.08 -13.33
CA TYR A 146 6.39 -6.50 -12.80
C TYR A 146 6.54 -7.57 -11.71
N GLU A 147 7.39 -8.58 -11.93
CA GLU A 147 7.70 -9.59 -10.91
C GLU A 147 8.29 -8.94 -9.65
N PHE A 148 9.24 -8.01 -9.83
CA PHE A 148 9.78 -7.22 -8.72
C PHE A 148 8.67 -6.46 -7.99
N PHE A 149 7.79 -5.76 -8.71
CA PHE A 149 6.68 -5.03 -8.11
C PHE A 149 5.75 -5.96 -7.31
N GLN A 150 5.42 -7.13 -7.86
CA GLN A 150 4.63 -8.13 -7.16
C GLN A 150 5.32 -8.60 -5.86
N HIS A 151 6.64 -8.82 -5.89
CA HIS A 151 7.41 -9.17 -4.69
C HIS A 151 7.46 -8.02 -3.69
N LEU A 152 7.69 -6.79 -4.15
CA LEU A 152 7.67 -5.60 -3.33
C LEU A 152 6.35 -5.47 -2.57
N VAL A 153 5.22 -5.61 -3.24
CA VAL A 153 3.92 -5.49 -2.56
C VAL A 153 3.59 -6.73 -1.72
N LEU A 154 3.65 -7.92 -2.31
CA LEU A 154 3.10 -9.14 -1.69
C LEU A 154 4.02 -9.81 -0.68
N LYS A 155 5.35 -9.70 -0.86
CA LYS A 155 6.34 -10.30 0.02
C LYS A 155 6.91 -9.28 1.01
N PHE A 156 7.04 -8.01 0.62
CA PHE A 156 7.60 -6.99 1.50
C PHE A 156 6.53 -6.15 2.19
N LEU A 157 5.76 -5.31 1.48
CA LEU A 157 4.80 -4.38 2.09
C LEU A 157 3.70 -5.08 2.93
N PHE A 158 3.23 -6.26 2.51
CA PHE A 158 2.18 -6.98 3.25
C PHE A 158 2.66 -7.95 4.33
N LYS A 159 3.94 -8.35 4.35
CA LYS A 159 4.43 -9.36 5.29
C LYS A 159 5.47 -8.85 6.25
N ASN A 160 6.13 -7.72 5.96
CA ASN A 160 7.07 -7.13 6.88
C ASN A 160 6.35 -6.75 8.19
N GLU A 161 6.90 -7.20 9.32
CA GLU A 161 6.26 -7.04 10.63
C GLU A 161 6.17 -5.57 11.05
N ASP A 162 7.20 -4.77 10.77
CA ASP A 162 7.21 -3.34 11.11
C ASP A 162 6.14 -2.58 10.32
N ILE A 163 6.03 -2.84 9.02
CA ILE A 163 4.99 -2.23 8.16
C ILE A 163 3.61 -2.66 8.65
N LYS A 164 3.44 -3.96 8.93
CA LYS A 164 2.16 -4.50 9.41
C LYS A 164 1.74 -3.83 10.72
N LYS A 165 2.66 -3.75 11.69
CA LYS A 165 2.42 -3.14 12.98
C LYS A 165 2.04 -1.67 12.86
N PHE A 166 2.73 -0.92 12.00
CA PHE A 166 2.39 0.48 11.73
C PHE A 166 0.92 0.64 11.28
N PHE A 167 0.46 -0.19 10.35
CA PHE A 167 -0.93 -0.13 9.90
C PHE A 167 -1.94 -0.67 10.93
N GLU A 168 -1.55 -1.63 11.78
CA GLU A 168 -2.39 -2.09 12.90
C GLU A 168 -2.58 -1.00 13.97
N GLU A 169 -1.56 -0.17 14.21
CA GLU A 169 -1.65 0.98 15.12
C GLU A 169 -2.58 2.07 14.59
N ASP A 170 -2.63 2.28 13.26
CA ASP A 170 -3.58 3.22 12.61
C ASP A 170 -5.00 2.64 12.52
N ASN A 171 -5.14 1.33 12.25
CA ASN A 171 -6.42 0.64 12.15
C ASN A 171 -6.37 -0.76 12.77
N ILE A 172 -7.11 -0.92 13.87
CA ILE A 172 -7.27 -2.19 14.58
C ILE A 172 -7.85 -3.32 13.70
N PHE A 173 -8.58 -2.99 12.63
CA PHE A 173 -9.15 -3.95 11.68
C PHE A 173 -8.20 -4.29 10.53
N TRP A 174 -6.97 -3.77 10.53
CA TRP A 174 -6.00 -3.95 9.45
C TRP A 174 -5.76 -5.42 9.11
N ASN A 175 -5.76 -6.31 10.11
CA ASN A 175 -5.59 -7.75 9.90
C ASN A 175 -6.63 -8.38 8.95
N GLU A 176 -7.86 -7.86 8.95
CA GLU A 176 -8.91 -8.28 8.01
C GLU A 176 -8.82 -7.47 6.70
N ASP A 177 -8.63 -6.16 6.82
CA ASP A 177 -8.69 -5.22 5.72
C ASP A 177 -7.53 -5.42 4.73
N ILE A 178 -6.35 -5.84 5.21
CA ILE A 178 -5.18 -6.18 4.39
C ILE A 178 -5.50 -7.27 3.36
N LEU A 179 -6.40 -8.22 3.67
CA LEU A 179 -6.80 -9.26 2.72
C LEU A 179 -7.63 -8.67 1.58
N ILE A 180 -8.45 -7.66 1.87
CA ILE A 180 -9.25 -6.94 0.88
C ILE A 180 -8.35 -6.09 0.01
N VAL A 181 -7.45 -5.31 0.63
CA VAL A 181 -6.45 -4.47 -0.06
C VAL A 181 -5.58 -5.33 -0.97
N LYS A 182 -5.07 -6.46 -0.48
CA LYS A 182 -4.31 -7.43 -1.28
C LYS A 182 -5.09 -7.94 -2.49
N SER A 183 -6.38 -8.23 -2.31
CA SER A 183 -7.24 -8.63 -3.44
C SER A 183 -7.45 -7.48 -4.43
N MET A 184 -7.52 -6.22 -3.97
CA MET A 184 -7.66 -5.07 -4.85
C MET A 184 -6.40 -4.86 -5.68
N ILE A 185 -5.22 -4.86 -5.06
CA ILE A 185 -3.95 -4.68 -5.78
C ILE A 185 -3.73 -5.80 -6.80
N LYS A 186 -4.02 -7.07 -6.45
CA LYS A 186 -3.93 -8.17 -7.40
C LYS A 186 -4.82 -8.00 -8.63
N LYS A 187 -5.96 -7.31 -8.50
CA LYS A 187 -6.83 -7.00 -9.65
C LYS A 187 -6.30 -5.84 -10.46
N THR A 188 -5.74 -4.82 -9.83
CA THR A 188 -5.08 -3.71 -10.51
C THR A 188 -3.87 -4.19 -11.33
N LEU A 189 -3.22 -5.25 -10.85
CA LEU A 189 -2.08 -5.86 -11.50
C LEU A 189 -2.41 -6.83 -12.64
N LYS A 190 -3.68 -7.21 -12.80
CA LYS A 190 -4.11 -8.15 -13.83
C LYS A 190 -4.82 -7.42 -14.96
#